data_AF-A0A917IMM0-F1
#
_entry.id   AF-A0A917IMM0-F1
#
_cell.length_a   1.000
_cell.length_b   1.000
_cell.length_c   1.000
_cell.angle_alpha   90.00
_cell.angle_beta   90.00
_cell.angle_gamma   90.00
#
_symmetry.space_group_name_H-M   'P 1'
#
loop_
_entity.id
_entity.type
_entity.pdbx_description
1 polymer ?
#
loop_
_entity_poly.entity_id
_entity_poly.type
_entity_poly.pdbx_seq_one_letter_code
_entity_poly.pdbx_strand_id
1 'polypeptide(L)'
;MLQEILETFSWPASYLLIDDLPSMIIMRFPHCDFTFEVGFEGKLEFSIWPEQSDTNRFKREDALIALREMGDEKGIIFPFLQPYSAEKPSPEKMRHKIRNVCVIMQTYFLPSIGGDFSWISRYFEIRNRISGF
;
A
#
# COMPACT_ATOMS: atom_id res chain seq x y z
N MET A 1 13.30 11.92 4.93
CA MET A 1 13.46 10.60 4.27
C MET A 1 12.19 10.10 3.58
N LEU A 2 11.06 9.85 4.27
CA LEU A 2 9.85 9.37 3.59
C LEU A 2 9.30 10.42 2.62
N GLN A 3 9.13 11.66 3.07
CA GLN A 3 8.70 12.78 2.23
C GLN A 3 9.58 12.95 0.99
N GLU A 4 10.91 12.99 1.14
CA GLU A 4 11.86 13.06 0.02
C GLU A 4 11.61 11.98 -1.05
N ILE A 5 11.26 10.76 -0.64
CA ILE A 5 10.96 9.66 -1.59
C ILE A 5 9.60 9.89 -2.25
N LEU A 6 8.58 10.24 -1.47
CA LEU A 6 7.22 10.48 -1.97
C LEU A 6 7.19 11.61 -3.01
N GLU A 7 7.98 12.66 -2.81
CA GLU A 7 8.12 13.79 -3.74
C GLU A 7 8.74 13.39 -5.10
N THR A 8 9.39 12.23 -5.19
CA THR A 8 9.90 11.70 -6.48
C THR A 8 8.82 11.04 -7.34
N PHE A 9 7.61 10.83 -6.79
CA PHE A 9 6.49 10.21 -7.49
C PHE A 9 5.42 11.24 -7.85
N SER A 10 4.79 11.06 -9.00
CA SER A 10 3.64 11.87 -9.41
C SER A 10 2.35 11.23 -8.90
N TRP A 11 1.78 11.81 -7.86
CA TRP A 11 0.52 11.33 -7.27
C TRP A 11 -0.69 11.94 -7.99
N PRO A 12 -1.80 11.19 -8.17
CA PRO A 12 -2.98 11.67 -8.87
C PRO A 12 -3.81 12.67 -8.04
N ALA A 13 -3.50 12.81 -6.75
CA ALA A 13 -4.13 13.75 -5.84
C ALA A 13 -3.10 14.28 -4.82
N SER A 14 -3.39 15.45 -4.25
CA SER A 14 -2.63 15.99 -3.12
C SER A 14 -2.77 15.08 -1.90
N TYR A 15 -1.72 14.97 -1.10
CA TYR A 15 -1.74 14.22 0.15
C TYR A 15 -1.21 15.05 1.32
N LEU A 16 -1.62 14.68 2.53
CA LEU A 16 -1.02 15.15 3.77
C LEU A 16 -0.19 14.03 4.38
N LEU A 17 1.00 14.37 4.87
CA LEU A 17 1.84 13.45 5.63
C LEU A 17 1.64 13.75 7.12
N ILE A 18 1.25 12.74 7.89
CA ILE A 18 1.08 12.80 9.35
C ILE A 18 2.11 11.86 9.94
N ASP A 19 3.17 12.41 10.54
CA ASP A 19 4.35 11.69 11.02
C ASP A 19 4.63 11.90 12.52
N ASP A 20 3.64 12.37 13.27
CA ASP A 20 3.71 12.62 14.70
C ASP A 20 3.48 11.36 15.56
N LEU A 21 3.23 10.21 14.94
CA LEU A 21 2.98 8.94 15.62
C LEU A 21 4.26 8.11 15.80
N PRO A 22 4.47 7.45 16.95
CA PRO A 22 5.75 6.83 17.31
C PRO A 22 6.28 5.74 16.36
N SER A 23 5.38 4.99 15.71
CA SER A 23 5.73 3.83 14.87
C SER A 23 5.01 3.81 13.53
N MET A 24 4.18 4.83 13.26
CA MET A 24 3.29 4.87 12.12
C MET A 24 3.42 6.22 11.42
N ILE A 25 3.46 6.20 10.10
CA ILE A 25 3.32 7.41 9.30
C ILE A 25 2.09 7.24 8.43
N ILE A 26 1.22 8.24 8.43
CA ILE A 26 0.00 8.24 7.63
C ILE A 26 0.20 9.16 6.43
N MET A 27 -0.06 8.64 5.24
CA MET A 27 -0.19 9.39 4.01
C MET A 27 -1.68 9.47 3.67
N ARG A 28 -2.27 10.64 3.91
CA ARG A 28 -3.70 10.90 3.76
C ARG A 28 -4.00 11.51 2.39
N PHE A 29 -4.74 10.78 1.57
CA PHE A 29 -5.35 11.26 0.34
C PHE A 29 -6.81 11.65 0.58
N PRO A 30 -7.48 12.33 -0.37
CA PRO A 30 -8.87 12.74 -0.20
C PRO A 30 -9.84 11.59 0.09
N HIS A 31 -9.54 10.38 -0.40
CA HIS A 31 -10.43 9.22 -0.31
C HIS A 31 -9.87 8.04 0.45
N CYS A 32 -8.62 8.10 0.93
CA CYS A 32 -8.05 7.01 1.73
C CYS A 32 -6.82 7.46 2.51
N ASP A 33 -6.54 6.72 3.58
CA ASP A 33 -5.27 6.79 4.27
C ASP A 33 -4.42 5.57 3.95
N PHE A 34 -3.14 5.79 3.67
CA PHE A 34 -2.14 4.74 3.65
C PHE A 34 -1.26 4.85 4.88
N THR A 35 -1.07 3.75 5.58
CA THR A 35 -0.23 3.71 6.78
C THR A 35 1.04 2.95 6.52
N PHE A 36 2.17 3.55 6.86
CA PHE A 36 3.50 2.97 6.88
C PHE A 36 3.87 2.68 8.32
N GLU A 37 3.90 1.42 8.71
CA GLU A 37 4.25 1.03 10.09
C GLU A 37 5.64 0.40 10.11
N VAL A 38 6.55 0.99 10.90
CA VAL A 38 7.91 0.49 11.04
C VAL A 38 7.96 -0.45 12.24
N GLY A 39 7.88 -1.75 11.95
CA GLY A 39 8.00 -2.81 12.93
C GLY A 39 9.45 -3.10 13.35
N PHE A 40 9.60 -4.03 14.30
CA PHE A 40 10.89 -4.52 14.78
C PHE A 40 11.77 -5.00 13.60
N GLU A 41 13.09 -4.76 13.68
CA GLU A 41 14.07 -5.03 12.61
C GLU A 41 13.84 -4.24 11.29
N GLY A 42 13.10 -3.14 11.34
CA GLY A 42 12.85 -2.30 10.16
C GLY A 42 11.96 -2.98 9.13
N LYS A 43 11.01 -3.82 9.59
CA LYS A 43 9.88 -4.26 8.78
C LYS A 43 9.01 -3.04 8.46
N LEU A 44 8.56 -2.94 7.22
CA LEU A 44 7.67 -1.87 6.77
C LEU A 44 6.35 -2.52 6.39
N GLU A 45 5.32 -2.31 7.20
CA GLU A 45 3.98 -2.76 6.90
C GLU A 45 3.19 -1.64 6.22
N PHE A 46 2.38 -2.03 5.23
CA PHE A 46 1.56 -1.14 4.44
C PHE A 46 0.10 -1.55 4.57
N SER A 47 -0.76 -0.60 4.91
CA SER A 47 -2.21 -0.81 4.98
C SER A 47 -2.95 0.34 4.32
N ILE A 48 -4.15 0.05 3.83
CA ILE A 48 -5.06 1.01 3.21
C ILE A 48 -6.36 1.11 4.03
N TRP A 49 -6.83 2.34 4.16
CA TRP A 49 -8.03 2.72 4.91
C TRP A 49 -8.95 3.50 3.97
N PRO A 50 -9.93 2.82 3.33
CA PRO A 50 -10.87 3.42 2.37
C PRO A 50 -11.81 4.42 3.02
N GLU A 51 -12.31 4.05 4.20
CA GLU A 51 -12.97 4.98 5.09
C GLU A 51 -11.95 5.29 6.19
N GLN A 52 -11.83 6.56 6.57
CA GLN A 52 -10.93 7.01 7.64
C GLN A 52 -11.45 6.56 9.02
N SER A 53 -11.69 5.26 9.18
CA SER A 53 -12.25 4.60 10.35
C SER A 53 -11.49 3.30 10.66
N ASP A 54 -11.29 3.02 11.95
CA ASP A 54 -10.51 1.86 12.44
C ASP A 54 -11.06 0.49 12.01
N THR A 55 -12.33 0.42 11.61
CA THR A 55 -13.00 -0.83 11.24
C THR A 55 -12.75 -1.26 9.80
N ASN A 56 -12.15 -0.41 8.96
CA ASN A 56 -11.97 -0.64 7.52
C ASN A 56 -10.49 -0.64 7.09
N ARG A 57 -9.59 -1.14 7.94
CA ARG A 57 -8.17 -1.33 7.59
C ARG A 57 -7.96 -2.62 6.80
N PHE A 58 -7.38 -2.51 5.61
CA PHE A 58 -6.95 -3.65 4.80
C PHE A 58 -5.43 -3.68 4.69
N LYS A 59 -4.84 -4.88 4.77
CA LYS A 59 -3.42 -5.06 4.51
C LYS A 59 -3.15 -5.03 3.02
N ARG A 60 -1.89 -4.77 2.65
CA ARG A 60 -1.42 -4.88 1.27
C ARG A 60 -1.85 -6.21 0.63
N GLU A 61 -1.70 -7.30 1.36
CA GLU A 61 -1.95 -8.66 0.89
C GLU A 61 -3.42 -8.87 0.52
N ASP A 62 -4.34 -8.27 1.28
CA ASP A 62 -5.79 -8.35 1.01
C ASP A 62 -6.13 -7.77 -0.36
N ALA A 63 -5.59 -6.58 -0.65
CA ALA A 63 -5.76 -5.94 -1.95
C ALA A 63 -5.10 -6.72 -3.08
N LEU A 64 -3.89 -7.25 -2.87
CA LEU A 64 -3.19 -8.04 -3.89
C LEU A 64 -3.93 -9.34 -4.24
N ILE A 65 -4.64 -9.96 -3.30
CA ILE A 65 -5.49 -11.13 -3.58
C ILE A 65 -6.60 -10.77 -4.58
N ALA A 66 -7.34 -9.67 -4.31
CA ALA A 66 -8.42 -9.23 -5.18
C ALA A 66 -7.91 -8.74 -6.55
N LEU A 67 -6.86 -7.92 -6.54
CA LEU A 67 -6.29 -7.34 -7.75
C LEU A 67 -5.65 -8.39 -8.66
N ARG A 68 -5.11 -9.48 -8.12
CA ARG A 68 -4.63 -10.60 -8.90
C ARG A 68 -5.76 -11.26 -9.70
N GLU A 69 -6.87 -11.61 -9.05
CA GLU A 69 -8.00 -12.26 -9.72
C GLU A 69 -8.64 -11.33 -10.76
N MET A 70 -8.74 -10.03 -10.46
CA MET A 70 -9.17 -9.02 -11.44
C MET A 70 -8.18 -8.83 -12.61
N GLY A 71 -6.89 -8.99 -12.34
CA GLY A 71 -5.82 -8.88 -13.32
C GLY A 71 -5.68 -10.11 -14.21
N ASP A 72 -6.02 -11.31 -13.73
CA ASP A 72 -6.07 -12.51 -14.57
C ASP A 72 -7.12 -12.36 -15.71
N GLU A 73 -8.14 -11.53 -15.52
CA GLU A 73 -9.15 -11.19 -16.53
C GLU A 73 -8.69 -10.10 -17.52
N LYS A 74 -7.71 -9.25 -17.15
CA LYS A 74 -7.32 -8.05 -17.91
C LYS A 74 -5.82 -7.96 -18.28
N GLY A 75 -5.02 -8.92 -17.82
CA GLY A 75 -3.55 -8.88 -17.81
C GLY A 75 -2.99 -8.24 -16.54
N ILE A 76 -2.22 -9.01 -15.75
CA ILE A 76 -1.54 -8.49 -14.54
C ILE A 76 -0.32 -7.66 -14.95
N ILE A 77 -0.27 -6.41 -14.47
CA ILE A 77 0.95 -5.60 -14.49
C ILE A 77 1.73 -5.89 -13.22
N PHE A 78 2.93 -6.47 -13.35
CA PHE A 78 3.84 -6.68 -12.21
C PHE A 78 4.76 -5.45 -12.07
N PRO A 79 4.85 -4.83 -10.88
CA PRO A 79 5.76 -3.73 -10.66
C PRO A 79 7.21 -4.21 -10.76
N PHE A 80 8.05 -3.42 -11.42
CA PHE A 80 9.49 -3.63 -11.38
C PHE A 80 10.06 -3.14 -10.05
N LEU A 81 10.19 -4.05 -9.09
CA LEU A 81 10.73 -3.74 -7.76
C LEU A 81 12.26 -3.80 -7.76
N GLN A 82 12.89 -2.85 -7.08
CA GLN A 82 14.34 -2.87 -6.93
C GLN A 82 14.76 -3.98 -5.95
N PRO A 83 15.77 -4.79 -6.31
CA PRO A 83 16.30 -5.80 -5.40
C PRO A 83 16.98 -5.13 -4.19
N TYR A 84 16.90 -5.77 -3.03
CA TYR A 84 17.52 -5.25 -1.81
C TYR A 84 19.05 -5.45 -1.86
N SER A 85 19.79 -4.36 -1.70
CA SER A 85 21.27 -4.38 -1.69
C SER A 85 21.89 -4.89 -0.39
N ALA A 86 21.14 -4.95 0.72
CA ALA A 86 21.68 -5.26 2.05
C ALA A 86 20.84 -6.30 2.82
N GLU A 87 21.51 -7.29 3.42
CA GLU A 87 20.88 -8.30 4.28
C GLU A 87 20.45 -7.71 5.64
N LYS A 88 21.24 -6.80 6.21
CA LYS A 88 20.98 -6.19 7.53
C LYS A 88 20.08 -4.95 7.44
N PRO A 89 19.36 -4.57 8.51
CA PRO A 89 18.65 -3.30 8.60
C PRO A 89 19.62 -2.12 8.40
N SER A 90 19.29 -1.22 7.46
CA SER A 90 20.05 0.01 7.21
C SER A 90 19.11 1.11 6.71
N PRO A 91 19.48 2.41 6.85
CA PRO A 91 18.70 3.51 6.29
C PRO A 91 18.48 3.37 4.78
N GLU A 92 19.49 2.91 4.04
CA GLU A 92 19.40 2.69 2.60
C GLU A 92 18.42 1.56 2.25
N LYS A 93 18.43 0.46 3.01
CA LYS A 93 17.44 -0.62 2.85
C LYS A 93 16.02 -0.11 3.12
N MET A 94 15.85 0.75 4.12
CA MET A 94 14.55 1.38 4.39
C MET A 94 14.10 2.30 3.24
N ARG A 95 15.00 3.12 2.69
CA ARG A 95 14.72 3.94 1.50
C ARG A 95 14.26 3.07 0.32
N HIS A 96 14.94 1.96 0.05
CA HIS A 96 14.53 1.01 -0.99
C HIS A 96 13.17 0.37 -0.70
N LYS A 97 12.90 -0.04 0.54
CA LYS A 97 11.58 -0.58 0.94
C LYS A 97 10.46 0.42 0.67
N ILE A 98 10.62 1.67 1.14
CA ILE A 98 9.66 2.74 0.92
C ILE A 98 9.43 2.96 -0.58
N ARG A 99 10.50 3.03 -1.38
CA ARG A 99 10.40 3.21 -2.83
C ARG A 99 9.62 2.07 -3.49
N ASN A 100 9.91 0.82 -3.13
CA ASN A 100 9.18 -0.35 -3.63
C ASN A 100 7.70 -0.29 -3.24
N VAL A 101 7.36 0.15 -2.02
CA VAL A 101 5.96 0.36 -1.62
C VAL A 101 5.30 1.44 -2.48
N CYS A 102 5.98 2.55 -2.76
CA CYS A 102 5.44 3.60 -3.64
C CYS A 102 5.19 3.09 -5.07
N VAL A 103 6.08 2.24 -5.60
CA VAL A 103 5.87 1.60 -6.91
C VAL A 103 4.65 0.66 -6.87
N ILE A 104 4.47 -0.11 -5.80
CA ILE A 104 3.28 -0.94 -5.59
C ILE A 104 2.02 -0.07 -5.54
N MET A 105 2.05 1.04 -4.80
CA MET A 105 0.94 2.01 -4.74
C MET A 105 0.58 2.56 -6.12
N GLN A 106 1.58 2.99 -6.89
CA GLN A 106 1.41 3.51 -8.25
C GLN A 106 0.91 2.44 -9.23
N THR A 107 1.28 1.17 -9.04
CA THR A 107 0.86 0.11 -9.95
C THR A 107 -0.56 -0.38 -9.67
N TYR A 108 -0.93 -0.46 -8.39
CA TYR A 108 -2.11 -1.20 -7.95
C TYR A 108 -3.17 -0.35 -7.25
N PHE A 109 -2.78 0.75 -6.63
CA PHE A 109 -3.65 1.53 -5.74
C PHE A 109 -3.95 2.93 -6.28
N LEU A 110 -3.51 3.29 -7.50
CA LEU A 110 -3.93 4.53 -8.15
C LEU A 110 -5.45 4.70 -8.22
N PRO A 111 -6.25 3.67 -8.58
CA PRO A 111 -7.70 3.79 -8.56
C PRO A 111 -8.23 4.16 -7.17
N SER A 112 -7.69 3.52 -6.12
CA SER A 112 -8.08 3.79 -4.73
C SER A 112 -7.68 5.18 -4.23
N ILE A 113 -6.54 5.72 -4.68
CA ILE A 113 -6.20 7.13 -4.43
C ILE A 113 -7.27 8.06 -5.06
N GLY A 114 -7.79 7.68 -6.23
CA GLY A 114 -8.90 8.35 -6.90
C GLY A 114 -10.30 8.04 -6.33
N GLY A 115 -10.41 7.23 -5.28
CA GLY A 115 -11.67 6.87 -4.64
C GLY A 115 -12.35 5.59 -5.15
N ASP A 116 -11.70 4.84 -6.05
CA ASP A 116 -12.20 3.54 -6.50
C ASP A 116 -11.67 2.39 -5.62
N PHE A 117 -12.59 1.76 -4.89
CA PHE A 117 -12.32 0.62 -4.02
C PHE A 117 -13.06 -0.64 -4.45
N SER A 118 -13.39 -0.79 -5.74
CA SER A 118 -14.10 -1.98 -6.24
C SER A 118 -13.43 -3.31 -5.88
N TRP A 119 -12.11 -3.31 -5.68
CA TRP A 119 -11.34 -4.48 -5.25
C TRP A 119 -11.76 -5.01 -3.88
N ILE A 120 -12.35 -4.18 -3.00
CA ILE A 120 -12.78 -4.60 -1.66
C ILE A 120 -13.94 -5.59 -1.74
N SER A 121 -14.95 -5.29 -2.54
CA SER A 121 -16.07 -6.21 -2.77
C SER A 121 -15.56 -7.54 -3.31
N ARG A 122 -14.61 -7.48 -4.26
CA ARG A 122 -13.97 -8.67 -4.83
C ARG A 122 -13.17 -9.45 -3.79
N TYR A 123 -12.44 -8.77 -2.91
CA TYR A 123 -11.73 -9.39 -1.80
C TYR A 123 -12.68 -10.18 -0.90
N PHE A 124 -13.82 -9.60 -0.52
CA PHE A 124 -14.81 -10.30 0.31
C PHE A 124 -15.43 -11.50 -0.38
N GLU A 125 -15.75 -11.42 -1.68
CA GLU A 125 -16.20 -12.58 -2.47
C GLU A 125 -15.19 -13.73 -2.43
N ILE A 126 -13.91 -13.43 -2.66
CA ILE A 126 -12.83 -14.44 -2.65
C ILE A 126 -12.68 -15.04 -1.25
N ARG A 127 -12.68 -14.19 -0.22
CA ARG A 127 -12.55 -14.61 1.17
C ARG A 127 -13.69 -15.54 1.58
N ASN A 128 -14.93 -15.22 1.21
CA ASN A 128 -16.10 -16.06 1.52
C ASN A 128 -16.01 -17.41 0.81
N ARG A 129 -15.64 -17.42 -0.49
CA ARG A 129 -15.40 -18.65 -1.26
C ARG A 129 -14.34 -19.56 -0.62
N ILE A 130 -13.25 -18.99 -0.11
CA ILE A 130 -12.19 -19.75 0.58
C ILE A 130 -12.64 -20.23 1.96
N SER A 131 -13.45 -19.44 2.66
CA SER A 131 -13.91 -19.74 4.03
C SER A 131 -15.08 -20.73 4.09
N GLY A 132 -15.64 -21.14 2.94
CA GLY A 132 -16.74 -22.11 2.86
C GLY A 132 -18.09 -21.57 3.30
N PHE A 133 -18.29 -20.24 3.25
CA PHE A 133 -19.57 -19.57 3.47
C PHE A 133 -20.21 -19.16 2.15
#